data_AF-A0A812V8Y4-F1
#
_entry.id   AF-A0A812V8Y4-F1
#
_cell.length_a   1.000
_cell.length_b   1.000
_cell.length_c   1.000
_cell.angle_alpha   90.00
_cell.angle_beta   90.00
_cell.angle_gamma   90.00
#
_symmetry.space_group_name_H-M   'P 1'
#
loop_
_entity.id
_entity.type
_entity.pdbx_description
1 polymer ?
#
loop_
_entity_poly.entity_id
_entity_poly.type
_entity_poly.pdbx_seq_one_letter_code
_entity_poly.pdbx_strand_id
1 'polypeptide(L)'
;MSVQDVCNVRNDTPLFALFTFEDWVLVNLRAELSLLTLAFLQDAADPERVGIHESNLGFYYQKYFKKSLLPKQYGMNTNMELVEKLVKDTVDIAADTQVLTSKRTQEELGDFSILVKLTEAARRDRQRKLDSGDESVRLQLDVQAHMPPPPPQQQMVPHYQGGGGGFKGYGNNYGMDKGGYKGDKGGFKGYKGDRGFKGGFKGDGGYGKDFGKDGYHRAFDKGKKGGDNKGYGKKGKDGKPGKGY
;
A
#
# COMPACT_ATOMS: atom_id res chain seq x y z
N MET A 1 -18.91 11.80 23.43
CA MET A 1 -17.59 12.46 23.38
C MET A 1 -17.08 12.35 21.96
N SER A 2 -16.94 13.48 21.25
CA SER A 2 -16.31 13.51 19.93
C SER A 2 -14.80 13.41 20.12
N VAL A 3 -14.19 12.31 19.68
CA VAL A 3 -12.73 12.15 19.67
C VAL A 3 -12.16 13.16 18.67
N GLN A 4 -11.35 14.11 19.13
CA GLN A 4 -10.71 15.09 18.25
C GLN A 4 -9.48 14.48 17.58
N ASP A 5 -8.52 14.01 18.37
CA ASP A 5 -7.30 13.33 17.90
C ASP A 5 -7.47 11.81 17.93
N VAL A 6 -7.36 11.17 16.76
CA VAL A 6 -7.43 9.69 16.64
C VAL A 6 -6.13 9.01 17.07
N CYS A 7 -5.03 9.73 17.18
CA CYS A 7 -3.76 9.20 17.66
C CYS A 7 -3.65 9.22 19.19
N ASN A 8 -4.45 10.03 19.88
CA ASN A 8 -4.48 10.10 21.34
C ASN A 8 -5.91 10.27 21.89
N VAL A 9 -6.55 9.15 22.20
CA VAL A 9 -7.95 9.15 22.68
C VAL A 9 -8.01 9.04 24.20
N ARG A 10 -7.24 8.11 24.78
CA ARG A 10 -7.18 7.85 26.22
C ARG A 10 -5.87 7.14 26.55
N ASN A 11 -5.15 7.61 27.58
CA ASN A 11 -3.88 7.03 28.02
C ASN A 11 -2.87 6.83 26.88
N ASP A 12 -2.69 7.82 26.01
CA ASP A 12 -1.76 7.78 24.86
C ASP A 12 -1.99 6.60 23.91
N THR A 13 -3.22 6.07 23.88
CA THR A 13 -3.59 4.96 22.99
C THR A 13 -4.36 5.51 21.78
N PRO A 14 -3.95 5.16 20.55
CA PRO A 14 -4.67 5.56 19.35
C PRO A 14 -6.02 4.84 19.25
N LEU A 15 -6.99 5.49 18.58
CA LEU A 15 -8.35 4.97 18.39
C LEU A 15 -8.34 3.61 17.69
N PHE A 16 -7.39 3.44 16.77
CA PHE A 16 -7.19 2.26 15.94
C PHE A 16 -6.22 1.24 16.54
N ALA A 17 -5.86 1.36 17.83
CA ALA A 17 -4.93 0.45 18.49
C ALA A 17 -5.35 -1.02 18.43
N LEU A 18 -6.66 -1.28 18.35
CA LEU A 18 -7.24 -2.63 18.28
C LEU A 18 -7.72 -3.00 16.87
N PHE A 19 -7.34 -2.22 15.85
CA PHE A 19 -7.70 -2.56 14.48
C PHE A 19 -7.00 -3.84 14.06
N THR A 20 -7.81 -4.75 13.53
CA THR A 20 -7.34 -5.94 12.84
C THR A 20 -7.14 -5.65 11.36
N PHE A 21 -6.63 -6.62 10.62
CA PHE A 21 -6.54 -6.55 9.16
C PHE A 21 -7.88 -6.16 8.51
N GLU A 22 -8.97 -6.75 9.00
CA GLU A 22 -10.31 -6.56 8.47
C GLU A 22 -10.79 -5.12 8.62
N ASP A 23 -10.46 -4.48 9.75
CA ASP A 23 -10.81 -3.09 9.98
C ASP A 23 -10.06 -2.17 9.00
N TRP A 24 -8.79 -2.45 8.71
CA TRP A 24 -8.03 -1.70 7.69
C TRP A 24 -8.58 -1.90 6.27
N VAL A 25 -9.02 -3.11 5.94
CA VAL A 25 -9.72 -3.37 4.67
C VAL A 25 -11.00 -2.53 4.57
N LEU A 26 -11.77 -2.42 5.65
CA LEU A 26 -12.98 -1.60 5.67
C LEU A 26 -12.70 -0.09 5.63
N VAL A 27 -11.61 0.40 6.24
CA VAL A 27 -11.16 1.79 6.07
C VAL A 27 -10.86 2.06 4.59
N ASN A 28 -10.11 1.17 3.94
CA ASN A 28 -9.76 1.31 2.53
C ASN A 28 -11.01 1.28 1.64
N LEU A 29 -11.95 0.36 1.86
CA LEU A 29 -13.19 0.29 1.10
C LEU A 29 -14.01 1.58 1.22
N ARG A 30 -14.14 2.14 2.43
CA ARG A 30 -14.79 3.43 2.66
C ARG A 30 -14.09 4.56 1.89
N ALA A 31 -12.76 4.62 1.96
CA ALA A 31 -11.97 5.63 1.28
C ALA A 31 -12.14 5.54 -0.24
N GLU A 32 -11.93 4.35 -0.81
CA GLU A 32 -11.94 4.11 -2.25
C GLU A 32 -13.30 4.41 -2.86
N LEU A 33 -14.41 3.94 -2.26
CA LEU A 33 -15.75 4.20 -2.81
C LEU A 33 -16.16 5.67 -2.68
N SER A 34 -15.83 6.32 -1.57
CA SER A 34 -16.17 7.74 -1.38
C SER A 34 -15.37 8.62 -2.36
N LEU A 35 -14.06 8.38 -2.47
CA LEU A 35 -13.20 9.09 -3.42
C LEU A 35 -13.61 8.84 -4.88
N LEU A 36 -14.02 7.61 -5.21
CA LEU A 36 -14.51 7.29 -6.56
C LEU A 36 -15.70 8.15 -6.95
N THR A 37 -16.70 8.24 -6.07
CA THR A 37 -17.91 9.04 -6.34
C THR A 37 -17.58 10.52 -6.48
N LEU A 38 -16.74 11.08 -5.61
CA LEU A 38 -16.36 12.49 -5.67
C LEU A 38 -15.51 12.81 -6.90
N ALA A 39 -14.55 11.95 -7.24
CA ALA A 39 -13.73 12.11 -8.44
C ALA A 39 -14.58 12.00 -9.71
N PHE A 40 -15.56 11.09 -9.74
CA PHE A 40 -16.50 10.98 -10.85
C PHE A 40 -17.32 12.25 -11.03
N LEU A 41 -17.85 12.85 -9.96
CA LEU A 41 -18.61 14.10 -10.04
C LEU A 41 -17.74 15.25 -10.57
N GLN A 42 -16.49 15.32 -10.10
CA GLN A 42 -15.54 16.33 -10.55
C GLN A 42 -15.18 16.17 -12.04
N ASP A 43 -14.96 14.94 -12.50
CA ASP A 43 -14.59 14.66 -13.90
C ASP A 43 -15.80 14.72 -14.85
N ALA A 44 -16.99 14.41 -14.36
CA ALA A 44 -18.24 14.51 -15.10
C ALA A 44 -18.57 15.95 -15.45
N ALA A 45 -18.27 16.90 -14.53
CA ALA A 45 -18.52 18.33 -14.66
C ALA A 45 -19.96 18.69 -15.13
N ASP A 46 -20.93 17.83 -14.79
CA ASP A 46 -22.32 17.89 -15.25
C ASP A 46 -23.25 17.78 -14.03
N PRO A 47 -24.04 18.83 -13.71
CA PRO A 47 -24.95 18.84 -12.57
C PRO A 47 -26.04 17.76 -12.62
N GLU A 48 -26.39 17.24 -13.81
CA GLU A 48 -27.38 16.16 -13.94
C GLU A 48 -26.80 14.80 -13.56
N ARG A 49 -25.47 14.66 -13.55
CA ARG A 49 -24.78 13.44 -13.12
C ARG A 49 -24.57 13.47 -11.61
N VAL A 50 -25.57 12.99 -10.88
CA VAL A 50 -25.57 12.97 -9.41
C VAL A 50 -24.74 11.84 -8.79
N GLY A 51 -24.24 10.88 -9.58
CA GLY A 51 -23.40 9.78 -9.10
C GLY A 51 -23.16 8.70 -10.14
N ILE A 52 -22.71 7.52 -9.69
CA ILE A 52 -22.34 6.40 -10.56
C ILE A 52 -23.43 5.32 -10.51
N HIS A 53 -24.06 5.02 -11.65
CA HIS A 53 -24.98 3.88 -11.72
C HIS A 53 -24.25 2.56 -11.40
N GLU A 54 -24.88 1.68 -10.62
CA GLU A 54 -24.31 0.42 -10.09
C GLU A 54 -23.66 -0.44 -11.19
N SER A 55 -24.30 -0.55 -12.36
CA SER A 55 -23.76 -1.31 -13.50
C SER A 55 -22.40 -0.80 -14.01
N ASN A 56 -22.10 0.48 -13.78
CA ASN A 56 -20.86 1.14 -14.20
C ASN A 56 -19.82 1.20 -13.07
N LEU A 57 -20.17 0.77 -11.85
CA LEU A 57 -19.29 0.84 -10.70
C LEU A 57 -17.98 0.11 -10.94
N GLY A 58 -18.04 -1.14 -11.42
CA GLY A 58 -16.83 -1.92 -11.72
C GLY A 58 -15.94 -1.27 -12.78
N PHE A 59 -16.53 -0.65 -13.81
CA PHE A 59 -15.81 0.06 -14.85
C PHE A 59 -15.05 1.27 -14.28
N TYR A 60 -15.73 2.13 -13.52
CA TYR A 60 -15.11 3.31 -12.95
C TYR A 60 -14.08 2.93 -11.88
N TYR A 61 -14.38 1.96 -11.01
CA TYR A 61 -13.44 1.49 -10.00
C TYR A 61 -12.13 1.00 -10.65
N GLN A 62 -12.21 0.21 -11.73
CA GLN A 62 -11.04 -0.21 -12.52
C GLN A 62 -10.35 0.97 -13.21
N LYS A 63 -11.10 1.95 -13.73
CA LYS A 63 -10.55 3.13 -14.40
C LYS A 63 -9.68 3.96 -13.47
N TYR A 64 -10.15 4.25 -12.26
CA TYR A 64 -9.45 5.11 -11.28
C TYR A 64 -8.37 4.34 -10.50
N PHE A 65 -8.69 3.16 -9.96
CA PHE A 65 -7.78 2.46 -9.04
C PHE A 65 -6.90 1.39 -9.70
N LYS A 66 -7.18 1.04 -10.97
CA LYS A 66 -6.51 -0.09 -11.67
C LYS A 66 -6.66 -1.42 -10.93
N LYS A 67 -7.72 -1.55 -10.13
CA LYS A 67 -8.11 -2.75 -9.37
C LYS A 67 -9.55 -3.11 -9.71
N SER A 68 -9.93 -4.37 -9.55
CA SER A 68 -11.31 -4.81 -9.71
C SER A 68 -12.01 -4.83 -8.35
N LEU A 69 -13.24 -4.31 -8.29
CA LEU A 69 -14.10 -4.43 -7.11
C LEU A 69 -14.89 -5.73 -7.22
N LEU A 70 -14.62 -6.68 -6.34
CA LEU A 70 -15.31 -7.97 -6.33
C LEU A 70 -16.02 -8.17 -4.99
N PRO A 71 -17.36 -8.07 -4.92
CA PRO A 71 -18.13 -8.27 -3.68
C PRO A 71 -17.81 -9.58 -2.95
N LYS A 72 -17.49 -10.63 -3.71
CA LYS A 72 -17.12 -11.95 -3.18
C LYS A 72 -15.89 -11.92 -2.28
N GLN A 73 -14.93 -11.01 -2.54
CA GLN A 73 -13.74 -10.85 -1.68
C GLN A 73 -14.11 -10.31 -0.29
N TYR A 74 -15.31 -9.73 -0.14
CA TYR A 74 -15.85 -9.21 1.11
C TYR A 74 -16.94 -10.11 1.72
N GLY A 75 -17.15 -11.30 1.14
CA GLY A 75 -18.22 -12.21 1.56
C GLY A 75 -19.62 -11.80 1.08
N MET A 76 -19.71 -10.90 0.11
CA MET A 76 -20.98 -10.36 -0.40
C MET A 76 -21.27 -10.85 -1.81
N ASN A 77 -22.53 -10.86 -2.21
CA ASN A 77 -22.95 -11.35 -3.53
C ASN A 77 -23.15 -10.23 -4.55
N THR A 78 -23.52 -9.04 -4.09
CA THR A 78 -23.84 -7.89 -4.94
C THR A 78 -23.15 -6.62 -4.43
N ASN A 79 -22.99 -5.63 -5.31
CA ASN A 79 -22.45 -4.33 -4.91
C ASN A 79 -23.37 -3.60 -3.91
N MET A 80 -24.68 -3.79 -4.05
CA MET A 80 -25.65 -3.25 -3.10
C MET A 80 -25.46 -3.83 -1.71
N GLU A 81 -25.36 -5.17 -1.60
CA GLU A 81 -25.11 -5.84 -0.32
C GLU A 81 -23.78 -5.40 0.32
N LEU A 82 -22.74 -5.26 -0.51
CA LEU A 82 -21.44 -4.73 -0.09
C LEU A 82 -21.56 -3.34 0.54
N VAL A 83 -22.21 -2.41 -0.16
CA VAL A 83 -22.37 -1.03 0.30
C VAL A 83 -23.22 -0.98 1.56
N GLU A 84 -24.39 -1.62 1.55
CA GLU A 84 -25.35 -1.55 2.65
C GLU A 84 -24.81 -2.16 3.94
N LYS A 85 -24.11 -3.31 3.86
CA LYS A 85 -23.65 -4.02 5.06
C LYS A 85 -22.33 -3.49 5.60
N LEU A 86 -21.42 -3.02 4.75
CA LEU A 86 -20.04 -2.72 5.17
C LEU A 86 -19.72 -1.23 5.27
N VAL A 87 -20.33 -0.37 4.43
CA VAL A 87 -19.91 1.04 4.26
C VAL A 87 -21.07 2.03 4.07
N LYS A 88 -22.27 1.68 4.54
CA LYS A 88 -23.47 2.53 4.47
C LYS A 88 -23.35 3.91 5.13
N ASP A 89 -22.31 4.08 5.95
CA ASP A 89 -22.00 5.29 6.70
C ASP A 89 -21.19 6.33 5.89
N THR A 90 -20.63 5.92 4.74
CA THR A 90 -19.85 6.79 3.84
C THR A 90 -20.46 6.92 2.45
N VAL A 91 -21.04 5.84 1.90
CA VAL A 91 -21.66 5.84 0.56
C VAL A 91 -23.04 5.19 0.59
N ASP A 92 -23.87 5.47 -0.40
CA ASP A 92 -25.19 4.87 -0.58
C ASP A 92 -25.42 4.45 -2.03
N ILE A 93 -26.17 3.37 -2.24
CA ILE A 93 -26.76 3.05 -3.55
C ILE A 93 -28.27 3.22 -3.41
N ALA A 94 -28.82 4.24 -4.04
CA ALA A 94 -30.25 4.51 -3.97
C ALA A 94 -31.03 3.37 -4.64
N ALA A 95 -32.02 2.81 -3.93
CA ALA A 95 -32.72 1.60 -4.38
C ALA A 95 -33.59 1.82 -5.64
N ASP A 96 -34.07 3.05 -5.83
CA ASP A 96 -34.92 3.46 -6.95
C ASP A 96 -34.12 3.73 -8.23
N THR A 97 -32.99 4.44 -8.10
CA THR A 97 -32.18 4.89 -9.24
C THR A 97 -30.95 4.02 -9.48
N GLN A 98 -30.59 3.15 -8.55
CA GLN A 98 -29.36 2.34 -8.56
C GLN A 98 -28.08 3.19 -8.69
N VAL A 99 -28.13 4.44 -8.22
CA VAL A 99 -26.99 5.37 -8.28
C VAL A 99 -26.22 5.36 -6.96
N LEU A 100 -24.93 5.07 -7.05
CA LEU A 100 -23.96 5.23 -5.98
C LEU A 100 -23.65 6.72 -5.76
N THR A 101 -23.81 7.16 -4.52
CA THR A 101 -23.56 8.54 -4.08
C THR A 101 -22.70 8.56 -2.81
N SER A 102 -21.94 9.63 -2.61
CA SER A 102 -21.24 9.87 -1.34
C SER A 102 -22.17 10.51 -0.32
N LYS A 103 -22.14 10.04 0.92
CA LYS A 103 -22.75 10.71 2.08
C LYS A 103 -21.84 11.75 2.70
N ARG A 104 -20.58 11.80 2.25
CA ARG A 104 -19.52 12.66 2.80
C ARG A 104 -19.03 13.64 1.77
N THR A 105 -18.70 14.84 2.21
CA THR A 105 -18.13 15.87 1.33
C THR A 105 -16.63 15.66 1.15
N GLN A 106 -16.06 16.32 0.14
CA GLN A 106 -14.61 16.29 -0.10
C GLN A 106 -13.84 16.87 1.10
N GLU A 107 -14.39 17.89 1.77
CA GLU A 107 -13.77 18.51 2.95
C GLU A 107 -13.75 17.55 4.14
N GLU A 108 -14.84 16.82 4.37
CA GLU A 108 -14.91 15.82 5.45
C GLU A 108 -13.90 14.69 5.23
N LEU A 109 -13.76 14.20 4.00
CA LEU A 109 -12.84 13.12 3.66
C LEU A 109 -11.38 13.57 3.56
N GLY A 110 -11.12 14.87 3.44
CA GLY A 110 -9.78 15.45 3.53
C GLY A 110 -9.13 15.18 4.89
N ASP A 111 -9.93 15.00 5.93
CA ASP A 111 -9.48 14.48 7.22
C ASP A 111 -9.71 12.96 7.30
N PHE A 112 -8.63 12.20 7.10
CA PHE A 112 -8.65 10.74 7.20
C PHE A 112 -9.13 10.23 8.58
N SER A 113 -9.10 11.07 9.62
CA SER A 113 -9.60 10.72 10.96
C SER A 113 -11.08 10.31 10.94
N ILE A 114 -11.90 10.83 10.02
CA ILE A 114 -13.31 10.47 9.91
C ILE A 114 -13.50 8.99 9.58
N LEU A 115 -12.71 8.46 8.64
CA LEU A 115 -12.81 7.08 8.17
C LEU A 115 -12.41 6.09 9.28
N VAL A 116 -11.40 6.47 10.06
CA VAL A 116 -10.97 5.72 11.24
C VAL A 116 -12.05 5.73 12.32
N LYS A 117 -12.65 6.90 12.62
CA LYS A 117 -13.74 7.02 13.61
C LYS A 117 -14.95 6.19 13.22
N LEU A 118 -15.35 6.25 11.95
CA LEU A 118 -16.46 5.48 11.41
C LEU A 118 -16.20 3.97 11.47
N THR A 119 -14.99 3.54 11.11
CA THR A 119 -14.62 2.13 11.18
C THR A 119 -14.58 1.63 12.63
N GLU A 120 -14.05 2.41 13.57
CA GLU A 120 -14.05 2.02 15.00
C GLU A 120 -15.47 1.93 15.56
N ALA A 121 -16.37 2.85 15.17
CA ALA A 121 -17.78 2.77 15.55
C ALA A 121 -18.41 1.48 15.03
N ALA A 122 -18.23 1.16 13.75
CA ALA A 122 -18.72 -0.07 13.14
C ALA A 122 -18.11 -1.34 13.77
N ARG A 123 -16.81 -1.31 14.13
CA ARG A 123 -16.14 -2.42 14.83
C ARG A 123 -16.75 -2.67 16.20
N ARG A 124 -16.99 -1.61 17.00
CA ARG A 124 -17.65 -1.73 18.31
C ARG A 124 -19.07 -2.24 18.20
N ASP A 125 -19.82 -1.76 17.21
CA ASP A 125 -21.19 -2.25 16.94
C ASP A 125 -21.19 -3.74 16.59
N ARG A 126 -20.27 -4.16 15.72
CA ARG A 126 -20.11 -5.57 15.35
C ARG A 126 -19.75 -6.42 16.55
N GLN A 127 -18.78 -5.98 17.36
CA GLN A 127 -18.38 -6.71 18.58
C GLN A 127 -19.56 -6.88 19.53
N ARG A 128 -20.34 -5.82 19.79
CA ARG A 128 -21.53 -5.89 20.66
C ARG A 128 -22.56 -6.90 20.17
N LYS A 129 -22.77 -6.99 18.86
CA LYS A 129 -23.69 -7.97 18.26
C LYS A 129 -23.15 -9.39 18.38
N LEU A 130 -21.86 -9.60 18.13
CA LEU A 130 -21.20 -10.90 18.35
C LEU A 130 -21.30 -11.34 19.82
N ASP A 131 -21.05 -10.42 20.76
CA ASP A 131 -21.16 -10.69 22.20
C ASP A 131 -22.60 -11.05 22.63
N SER A 132 -23.60 -10.58 21.88
CA SER A 132 -25.02 -10.94 22.08
C SER A 132 -25.44 -12.25 21.38
N GLY A 133 -24.51 -12.90 20.66
CA GLY A 133 -24.75 -14.15 19.94
C GLY A 133 -25.25 -14.00 18.51
N ASP A 134 -25.31 -12.78 17.97
CA ASP A 134 -25.66 -12.53 16.57
C ASP A 134 -24.44 -12.78 15.66
N GLU A 135 -24.28 -14.03 15.22
CA GLU A 135 -23.20 -14.44 14.33
C GLU A 135 -23.33 -13.91 12.90
N SER A 136 -24.48 -13.32 12.53
CA SER A 136 -24.72 -12.82 11.17
C SER A 136 -23.86 -11.62 10.79
N VAL A 137 -23.27 -10.93 11.78
CA VAL A 137 -22.40 -9.76 11.55
C VAL A 137 -20.92 -10.08 11.44
N ARG A 138 -20.56 -11.37 11.51
CA ARG A 138 -19.17 -11.82 11.35
C ARG A 138 -18.68 -11.49 9.93
N LEU A 139 -17.51 -10.87 9.83
CA LEU A 139 -16.90 -10.56 8.53
C LEU A 139 -16.40 -11.83 7.86
N GLN A 140 -16.55 -11.91 6.54
CA GLN A 140 -16.11 -13.03 5.71
C GLN A 140 -15.18 -12.51 4.61
N LEU A 141 -14.07 -11.88 5.01
CA LEU A 141 -13.11 -11.33 4.07
C LEU A 141 -12.19 -12.42 3.50
N ASP A 142 -11.98 -12.41 2.19
CA ASP A 142 -10.88 -13.12 1.56
C ASP A 142 -9.58 -12.36 1.83
N VAL A 143 -8.83 -12.83 2.84
CA VAL A 143 -7.58 -12.21 3.26
C VAL A 143 -6.54 -12.21 2.13
N GLN A 144 -6.47 -13.27 1.33
CA GLN A 144 -5.47 -13.41 0.28
C GLN A 144 -5.71 -12.40 -0.85
N ALA A 145 -6.97 -12.12 -1.16
CA ALA A 145 -7.35 -11.12 -2.15
C ALA A 145 -6.94 -9.68 -1.79
N HIS A 146 -6.74 -9.39 -0.50
CA HIS A 146 -6.46 -8.06 0.01
C HIS A 146 -4.98 -7.86 0.40
N MET A 147 -4.15 -8.90 0.28
CA MET A 147 -2.71 -8.79 0.52
C MET A 147 -1.98 -8.27 -0.73
N PRO A 148 -0.94 -7.43 -0.56
CA PRO A 148 -0.10 -7.03 -1.68
C PRO A 148 0.60 -8.26 -2.29
N PRO A 149 0.82 -8.29 -3.61
CA PRO A 149 1.54 -9.39 -4.24
C PRO A 149 2.95 -9.49 -3.65
N PRO A 150 3.48 -10.72 -3.47
CA PRO A 150 4.83 -10.90 -2.97
C PRO A 150 5.82 -10.19 -3.91
N PRO A 151 6.92 -9.63 -3.38
CA PRO A 151 7.93 -9.00 -4.21
C PRO A 151 8.44 -10.00 -5.25
N PRO A 152 8.69 -9.55 -6.50
CA PRO A 152 9.19 -10.45 -7.54
C PRO A 152 10.49 -11.09 -7.04
N GLN A 153 10.48 -12.42 -6.95
CA GLN A 153 11.67 -13.19 -6.62
C GLN A 153 12.70 -12.91 -7.72
N GLN A 154 13.78 -12.23 -7.38
CA GLN A 154 14.89 -12.03 -8.31
C GLN A 154 15.37 -13.41 -8.76
N GLN A 155 15.14 -13.73 -10.03
CA GLN A 155 15.68 -14.95 -10.63
C GLN A 155 17.19 -14.89 -10.49
N MET A 156 17.75 -15.75 -9.64
CA MET A 156 19.18 -15.93 -9.56
C MET A 156 19.66 -16.39 -10.94
N VAL A 157 20.38 -15.52 -11.64
CA VAL A 157 21.10 -15.88 -12.86
C VAL A 157 22.04 -17.04 -12.52
N PRO A 158 21.94 -18.20 -13.21
CA PRO A 158 22.85 -19.31 -12.96
C PRO A 158 24.28 -18.85 -13.21
N HIS A 159 25.11 -18.87 -12.18
CA HIS A 159 26.54 -18.62 -12.33
C HIS A 159 27.13 -19.84 -13.03
N TYR A 160 27.40 -19.73 -14.33
CA TYR A 160 28.13 -20.76 -15.07
C TYR A 160 29.55 -20.82 -14.49
N GLN A 161 29.79 -21.86 -13.69
CA GLN A 161 31.12 -22.23 -13.22
C GLN A 161 31.93 -22.72 -14.42
N GLY A 162 32.82 -21.86 -14.91
CA GLY A 162 33.71 -22.18 -16.02
C GLY A 162 34.56 -23.40 -15.72
N GLY A 163 34.22 -24.54 -16.34
CA GLY A 163 35.06 -25.72 -16.43
C GLY A 163 35.95 -25.63 -17.67
N GLY A 164 37.26 -25.69 -17.47
CA GLY A 164 38.24 -25.76 -18.54
C GLY A 164 38.17 -27.08 -19.31
N GLY A 165 38.54 -27.03 -20.61
CA GLY A 165 38.71 -28.21 -21.45
C GLY A 165 38.64 -27.86 -22.93
N GLY A 166 39.78 -27.92 -23.62
CA GLY A 166 39.99 -27.27 -24.91
C GLY A 166 39.40 -27.95 -26.15
N PHE A 167 39.46 -27.21 -27.27
CA PHE A 167 39.65 -27.81 -28.59
C PHE A 167 40.52 -26.91 -29.47
N LYS A 168 41.37 -27.58 -30.25
CA LYS A 168 42.52 -27.10 -31.03
C LYS A 168 42.09 -26.99 -32.49
N GLY A 169 42.50 -25.95 -33.23
CA GLY A 169 42.35 -25.95 -34.70
C GLY A 169 42.63 -24.61 -35.37
N TYR A 170 43.83 -24.48 -35.93
CA TYR A 170 44.34 -23.38 -36.75
C TYR A 170 43.63 -23.27 -38.11
N GLY A 171 43.61 -22.06 -38.71
CA GLY A 171 43.50 -21.94 -40.17
C GLY A 171 43.13 -20.55 -40.69
N ASN A 172 44.14 -19.79 -41.11
CA ASN A 172 44.06 -18.60 -41.97
C ASN A 172 43.13 -18.80 -43.19
N ASN A 173 42.48 -17.75 -43.70
CA ASN A 173 42.93 -17.07 -44.92
C ASN A 173 42.05 -15.86 -45.26
N TYR A 174 42.71 -14.79 -45.68
CA TYR A 174 42.14 -13.62 -46.34
C TYR A 174 41.64 -14.00 -47.74
N GLY A 175 40.45 -13.52 -48.11
CA GLY A 175 39.87 -13.68 -49.44
C GLY A 175 38.92 -12.54 -49.74
N MET A 176 39.50 -11.45 -50.23
CA MET A 176 38.83 -10.29 -50.82
C MET A 176 38.29 -10.70 -52.18
N ASP A 177 36.99 -10.57 -52.45
CA ASP A 177 36.51 -10.46 -53.83
C ASP A 177 35.18 -9.70 -53.96
N LYS A 178 35.06 -9.11 -55.15
CA LYS A 178 34.31 -7.91 -55.54
C LYS A 178 32.81 -8.09 -55.78
N GLY A 179 32.10 -6.97 -55.70
CA GLY A 179 30.91 -6.65 -56.52
C GLY A 179 29.71 -6.25 -55.67
N GLY A 180 29.00 -5.14 -55.87
CA GLY A 180 29.01 -4.12 -56.91
C GLY A 180 27.63 -3.47 -56.88
N TYR A 181 27.52 -2.24 -56.37
CA TYR A 181 26.26 -1.48 -56.40
C TYR A 181 26.46 -0.19 -57.20
N LYS A 182 25.94 -0.17 -58.44
CA LYS A 182 25.40 1.01 -59.12
C LYS A 182 24.18 1.45 -58.30
N GLY A 183 23.91 2.70 -57.93
CA GLY A 183 24.30 3.99 -58.47
C GLY A 183 23.01 4.70 -58.89
N ASP A 184 22.59 5.78 -58.21
CA ASP A 184 21.77 6.84 -58.82
C ASP A 184 21.72 8.14 -57.96
N LYS A 185 22.36 9.16 -58.53
CA LYS A 185 22.01 10.59 -58.70
C LYS A 185 21.30 11.43 -57.60
N GLY A 186 22.02 12.51 -57.24
CA GLY A 186 21.52 13.90 -57.20
C GLY A 186 21.06 14.40 -55.81
N GLY A 187 21.34 15.60 -55.33
CA GLY A 187 22.09 16.76 -55.83
C GLY A 187 21.91 17.94 -54.84
N PHE A 188 23.01 18.67 -54.62
CA PHE A 188 23.10 20.13 -54.41
C PHE A 188 22.58 20.87 -53.13
N LYS A 189 23.47 21.77 -52.65
CA LYS A 189 23.33 22.97 -51.77
C LYS A 189 22.68 22.79 -50.39
N GLY A 190 23.29 23.16 -49.25
CA GLY A 190 24.38 24.09 -48.97
C GLY A 190 23.88 25.13 -47.97
N TYR A 191 24.33 25.09 -46.71
CA TYR A 191 24.34 26.24 -45.79
C TYR A 191 25.53 26.11 -44.83
N LYS A 192 26.44 27.10 -44.92
CA LYS A 192 27.44 27.44 -43.90
C LYS A 192 26.73 28.13 -42.73
N GLY A 193 27.18 27.86 -41.52
CA GLY A 193 26.78 28.56 -40.31
C GLY A 193 27.74 28.23 -39.17
N ASP A 194 28.90 28.88 -39.18
CA ASP A 194 29.88 28.90 -38.10
C ASP A 194 29.31 29.52 -36.81
N ARG A 195 29.59 28.84 -35.68
CA ARG A 195 29.84 29.32 -34.30
C ARG A 195 29.59 28.10 -33.39
N GLY A 196 30.59 27.41 -32.87
CA GLY A 196 31.69 27.93 -32.05
C GLY A 196 31.37 27.68 -30.58
N PHE A 197 31.68 26.48 -30.06
CA PHE A 197 31.97 26.30 -28.63
C PHE A 197 32.93 25.11 -28.45
N LYS A 198 34.04 25.38 -27.78
CA LYS A 198 35.19 24.48 -27.57
C LYS A 198 35.34 24.31 -26.06
N GLY A 199 35.51 23.07 -25.61
CA GLY A 199 35.80 22.67 -24.23
C GLY A 199 34.79 21.63 -23.75
N GLY A 200 35.07 20.34 -23.57
CA GLY A 200 36.35 19.65 -23.40
C GLY A 200 36.49 19.21 -21.95
N PHE A 201 35.94 18.04 -21.58
CA PHE A 201 36.43 17.24 -20.45
C PHE A 201 36.22 15.75 -20.74
N LYS A 202 37.35 15.04 -20.78
CA LYS A 202 37.47 13.58 -20.80
C LYS A 202 37.09 13.03 -19.44
N GLY A 203 36.37 11.92 -19.44
CA GLY A 203 36.28 11.03 -18.30
C GLY A 203 37.54 10.16 -18.18
N ASP A 204 37.87 9.79 -16.94
CA ASP A 204 38.55 8.54 -16.62
C ASP A 204 38.52 8.26 -15.10
N GLY A 205 38.32 6.98 -14.75
CA GLY A 205 38.63 6.36 -13.45
C GLY A 205 37.70 6.68 -12.27
N GLY A 206 36.97 5.77 -11.62
CA GLY A 206 37.09 4.32 -11.53
C GLY A 206 37.56 3.90 -10.13
N TYR A 207 36.66 3.68 -9.15
CA TYR A 207 36.94 2.94 -7.91
C TYR A 207 35.62 2.40 -7.32
N GLY A 208 35.58 1.13 -6.93
CA GLY A 208 34.48 0.59 -6.11
C GLY A 208 34.26 -0.91 -6.27
N LYS A 209 35.19 -1.73 -5.76
CA LYS A 209 35.01 -3.16 -5.50
C LYS A 209 34.50 -3.38 -4.07
N ASP A 210 33.50 -4.25 -3.98
CA ASP A 210 33.31 -5.34 -2.99
C ASP A 210 33.07 -5.07 -1.49
N PHE A 211 32.41 -6.07 -0.90
CA PHE A 211 31.90 -6.29 0.47
C PHE A 211 30.48 -5.73 0.70
N GLY A 212 29.40 -6.51 0.78
CA GLY A 212 29.26 -7.90 1.23
C GLY A 212 28.68 -7.93 2.65
N LYS A 213 27.45 -8.46 2.77
CA LYS A 213 26.77 -9.05 3.94
C LYS A 213 27.11 -8.48 5.34
N ASP A 214 26.09 -8.00 6.06
CA ASP A 214 25.62 -8.60 7.32
C ASP A 214 24.64 -7.69 8.09
N GLY A 215 23.59 -8.32 8.64
CA GLY A 215 23.04 -7.94 9.95
C GLY A 215 22.02 -6.81 10.01
N TYR A 216 20.74 -7.14 9.83
CA TYR A 216 19.67 -6.44 10.55
C TYR A 216 19.74 -6.80 12.05
N HIS A 217 20.57 -6.08 12.80
CA HIS A 217 20.42 -5.90 14.24
C HIS A 217 21.03 -4.55 14.65
N ARG A 218 20.19 -3.52 14.78
CA ARG A 218 20.40 -2.39 15.70
C ARG A 218 19.12 -2.31 16.54
N ALA A 219 19.08 -2.76 17.79
CA ALA A 219 19.80 -2.24 18.95
C ALA A 219 19.60 -0.72 19.09
N PHE A 220 18.47 -0.34 19.71
CA PHE A 220 18.41 0.88 20.51
C PHE A 220 19.07 0.58 21.86
N ASP A 221 20.39 0.75 21.93
CA ASP A 221 21.12 0.97 23.17
C ASP A 221 21.61 2.41 23.18
N LYS A 222 21.11 3.19 24.13
CA LYS A 222 21.69 4.46 24.54
C LYS A 222 21.71 4.48 26.07
N GLY A 223 22.84 4.01 26.61
CA GLY A 223 23.65 4.85 27.48
C GLY A 223 23.27 4.92 28.97
N LYS A 224 23.92 4.05 29.74
CA LYS A 224 24.19 4.06 31.19
C LYS A 224 24.43 5.44 31.84
N LYS A 225 23.97 5.55 33.11
CA LYS A 225 24.74 5.79 34.36
C LYS A 225 23.84 5.26 35.50
N GLY A 226 24.15 4.18 36.23
CA GLY A 226 25.21 4.05 37.25
C GLY A 226 24.82 4.89 38.47
N GLY A 227 24.63 4.41 39.70
CA GLY A 227 24.65 3.13 40.38
C GLY A 227 24.47 3.48 41.87
N ASP A 228 23.82 2.63 42.68
CA ASP A 228 24.11 2.46 44.11
C ASP A 228 23.18 1.40 44.70
N ASN A 229 23.78 0.25 44.99
CA ASN A 229 23.18 -0.89 45.64
C ASN A 229 23.57 -0.82 47.12
N LYS A 230 22.62 -0.52 48.01
CA LYS A 230 22.76 -0.74 49.46
C LYS A 230 21.66 -1.66 49.93
N GLY A 231 22.02 -2.94 50.05
CA GLY A 231 21.28 -3.89 50.85
C GLY A 231 21.43 -3.59 52.34
N TYR A 232 20.36 -3.81 53.09
CA TYR A 232 20.40 -4.25 54.47
C TYR A 232 19.39 -5.39 54.62
N GLY A 233 19.87 -6.51 55.16
CA GLY A 233 19.07 -7.69 55.41
C GLY A 233 18.58 -7.78 56.86
N LYS A 234 17.68 -8.77 57.01
CA LYS A 234 17.41 -9.63 58.18
C LYS A 234 16.49 -9.15 59.33
N LYS A 235 15.38 -9.91 59.42
CA LYS A 235 14.86 -10.72 60.54
C LYS A 235 14.10 -10.08 61.71
N GLY A 236 12.97 -10.72 62.03
CA GLY A 236 12.24 -10.71 63.31
C GLY A 236 10.73 -10.64 63.07
N LYS A 237 10.00 -11.74 62.83
CA LYS A 237 9.37 -12.67 63.79
C LYS A 237 8.47 -12.01 64.87
N ASP A 238 7.25 -12.56 64.93
CA ASP A 238 6.33 -12.70 66.08
C ASP A 238 5.16 -11.72 66.22
N GLY A 239 3.93 -12.28 66.33
CA GLY A 239 2.74 -11.59 66.85
C GLY A 239 1.42 -11.90 66.14
N LYS A 240 0.68 -12.90 66.60
CA LYS A 240 -0.67 -13.34 66.16
C LYS A 240 -1.81 -12.38 66.62
N PRO A 241 -3.08 -12.59 66.18
CA PRO A 241 -4.11 -11.56 66.04
C PRO A 241 -5.05 -11.42 67.24
N GLY A 242 -5.60 -10.22 67.44
CA GLY A 242 -6.70 -9.95 68.38
C GLY A 242 -8.01 -9.66 67.64
N LYS A 243 -8.99 -10.57 67.80
CA LYS A 243 -10.42 -10.29 67.64
C LYS A 243 -10.91 -9.59 68.92
N GLY A 244 -11.90 -8.71 68.80
CA GLY A 244 -12.66 -8.22 69.95
C GLY A 244 -13.77 -7.28 69.55
N TYR A 245 -14.97 -7.86 69.47
CA TYR A 245 -16.33 -7.32 69.64
C TYR A 245 -16.62 -5.84 69.39
#